data_AF-A0A3S0XIR5-F1
#
_entry.id   AF-A0A3S0XIR5-F1
#
_cell.length_a   1.000
_cell.length_b   1.000
_cell.length_c   1.000
_cell.angle_alpha   90.00
_cell.angle_beta   90.00
_cell.angle_gamma   90.00
#
_symmetry.space_group_name_H-M   'P 1'
#
loop_
_entity.id
_entity.type
_entity.pdbx_description
1 polymer ?
#
loop_
_entity_poly.entity_id
_entity_poly.type
_entity_poly.pdbx_seq_one_letter_code
_entity_poly.pdbx_strand_id
1 'polypeptide(L)' 'MRYLVCIVDADPCPTDSIASLPFLETVDFTAMGITPEVLFYVFGWGFAAVFLFWLLGLGTAIALAMIRKL' A
#
# COMPACT_ATOMS: atom_id res chain seq x y z
N MET A 1 -2.77 -19.02 -4.55
CA MET A 1 -1.60 -19.76 -4.03
C MET A 1 -1.89 -20.19 -2.59
N ARG A 2 -1.69 -21.47 -2.27
CA ARG A 2 -1.88 -22.02 -0.92
C ARG A 2 -0.52 -22.45 -0.40
N TYR A 3 -0.22 -22.12 0.83
CA TYR A 3 1.01 -22.53 1.50
C TYR A 3 0.66 -23.60 2.54
N LEU A 4 1.66 -24.37 2.95
CA LEU A 4 1.56 -25.25 4.10
C LEU A 4 2.21 -24.51 5.27
N VAL A 5 1.44 -24.23 6.32
CA VAL A 5 1.97 -23.71 7.60
C VAL A 5 1.66 -24.66 8.71
N CYS A 6 2.49 -24.54 9.74
CA CYS A 6 2.26 -25.17 11.01
C CYS A 6 1.44 -24.27 11.89
N ILE A 7 0.35 -24.84 12.42
CA ILE A 7 -0.57 -24.14 13.30
C ILE A 7 0.01 -24.03 14.73
N VAL A 8 1.06 -24.82 15.01
CA VAL A 8 1.77 -24.87 16.29
C VAL A 8 3.23 -24.45 16.10
N ASP A 9 3.74 -23.71 17.08
CA ASP A 9 5.11 -23.24 17.14
C ASP A 9 6.04 -24.38 17.60
N ALA A 10 6.33 -25.30 16.67
CA ALA A 10 7.13 -26.49 16.92
C ALA A 10 7.97 -26.85 15.69
N ASP A 11 9.28 -27.03 15.89
CA ASP A 11 10.24 -27.47 14.88
C ASP A 11 10.90 -28.79 15.32
N PRO A 12 10.76 -29.90 14.56
CA PRO A 12 10.00 -30.05 13.33
C PRO A 12 8.48 -30.13 13.58
N CYS A 13 7.73 -29.63 12.62
CA CYS A 13 6.28 -29.59 12.71
C CYS A 13 5.62 -30.98 12.64
N PRO A 14 4.72 -31.33 13.58
CA PRO A 14 4.00 -32.59 13.58
C PRO A 14 3.09 -32.73 12.35
N THR A 15 3.00 -33.94 11.80
CA THR A 15 2.22 -34.23 10.57
C THR A 15 0.73 -33.94 10.69
N ASP A 16 0.19 -34.00 11.92
CA ASP A 16 -1.24 -33.81 12.18
C ASP A 16 -1.63 -32.32 12.28
N SER A 17 -0.64 -31.43 12.32
CA SER A 17 -0.82 -29.98 12.52
C SER A 17 -0.42 -29.13 11.31
N ILE A 18 -0.35 -29.76 10.13
CA ILE A 18 -0.07 -29.08 8.86
C ILE A 18 -1.39 -28.64 8.23
N ALA A 19 -1.61 -27.33 8.09
CA ALA A 19 -2.77 -26.78 7.41
C ALA A 19 -2.39 -26.11 6.09
N SER A 20 -3.26 -26.29 5.08
CA SER A 20 -3.15 -25.53 3.83
C SER A 20 -4.04 -24.30 3.89
N LEU A 21 -3.44 -23.14 4.11
CA LEU A 21 -4.17 -21.88 4.26
C LEU A 21 -3.88 -20.92 3.07
N PRO A 22 -4.79 -19.98 2.78
CA PRO A 22 -4.61 -18.97 1.72
C PRO A 22 -3.66 -17.85 2.17
N PHE A 23 -2.87 -17.27 1.24
CA PHE A 23 -1.79 -16.28 1.52
C PHE A 23 -2.17 -15.18 2.53
N LEU A 24 -3.42 -14.72 2.43
CA LEU A 24 -3.96 -13.67 3.29
C LEU A 24 -3.99 -14.03 4.78
N GLU A 25 -4.13 -15.32 5.10
CA GLU A 25 -4.19 -15.83 6.48
C GLU A 25 -2.82 -16.17 7.07
N THR A 26 -1.77 -16.26 6.24
CA THR A 26 -0.39 -16.53 6.73
C THR A 26 0.29 -15.29 7.22
N VAL A 27 -0.07 -14.20 6.57
CA VAL A 27 0.73 -13.01 6.51
C VAL A 27 0.10 -12.10 7.51
N ASP A 28 0.69 -12.07 8.70
CA ASP A 28 0.32 -11.10 9.71
C ASP A 28 0.83 -9.72 9.27
N PHE A 29 0.01 -9.03 8.48
CA PHE A 29 0.29 -7.67 7.99
C PHE A 29 0.53 -6.70 9.15
N THR A 30 -0.13 -6.92 10.29
CA THR A 30 0.07 -6.12 11.50
C THR A 30 1.46 -6.35 12.11
N ALA A 31 1.94 -7.59 12.19
CA ALA A 31 3.32 -7.89 12.61
C ALA A 31 4.38 -7.34 11.63
N MET A 32 4.03 -7.19 10.35
CA MET A 32 4.87 -6.53 9.33
C MET A 32 4.82 -4.99 9.37
N GLY A 33 4.06 -4.40 10.31
CA GLY A 33 3.91 -2.95 10.42
C GLY A 33 3.07 -2.32 9.31
N ILE A 34 2.38 -3.13 8.50
CA ILE A 34 1.44 -2.67 7.48
C ILE A 34 0.10 -2.45 8.19
N THR A 35 -0.03 -1.28 8.82
CA THR A 35 -1.28 -0.85 9.42
C THR A 35 -2.08 0.02 8.43
N PRO A 36 -3.41 0.12 8.59
CA PRO A 36 -4.24 0.96 7.73
C PRO A 36 -3.78 2.42 7.70
N GLU A 37 -3.29 2.95 8.82
CA GLU A 37 -2.83 4.32 8.96
C GLU A 37 -1.61 4.59 8.08
N VAL A 38 -0.65 3.65 8.05
CA VAL A 38 0.55 3.74 7.21
C VAL A 38 0.17 3.69 5.72
N LEU A 39 -0.78 2.83 5.36
CA LEU A 39 -1.31 2.73 4.00
C LEU A 39 -1.96 4.03 3.54
N PHE A 40 -2.83 4.62 4.36
CA PHE A 40 -3.46 5.91 4.06
C PHE A 40 -2.44 7.03 3.94
N TYR A 41 -1.43 7.06 4.80
CA TYR A 41 -0.37 8.06 4.75
C TYR A 41 0.40 7.98 3.43
N VAL A 42 0.85 6.80 3.02
CA VAL A 42 1.62 6.60 1.78
C VAL A 42 0.77 6.93 0.55
N PHE A 43 -0.47 6.45 0.52
CA PHE A 43 -1.37 6.70 -0.61
C PHE A 43 -1.77 8.17 -0.71
N GLY A 44 -2.04 8.81 0.43
CA GLY A 44 -2.37 10.24 0.52
C GLY A 44 -1.22 11.13 0.03
N TRP A 45 0.01 10.83 0.44
CA TRP A 45 1.19 11.56 -0.05
C TRP A 45 1.42 11.41 -1.54
N GLY A 46 1.27 10.19 -2.07
CA GLY A 46 1.40 9.93 -3.51
C GLY A 46 0.38 10.73 -4.33
N PHE A 47 -0.89 10.70 -3.92
CA PHE A 47 -1.95 11.46 -4.59
C PHE A 47 -1.74 12.98 -4.46
N ALA A 48 -1.41 13.45 -3.26
CA ALA A 48 -1.21 14.88 -2.99
C ALA A 48 -0.06 15.45 -3.85
N ALA A 49 1.04 14.74 -4.01
CA ALA A 49 2.17 15.17 -4.83
C ALA A 49 1.75 15.33 -6.30
N VAL A 50 1.09 14.33 -6.88
CA VAL A 50 0.62 14.38 -8.27
C VAL A 50 -0.37 15.53 -8.48
N PHE A 51 -1.32 15.68 -7.55
CA PHE A 51 -2.31 16.75 -7.62
C PHE A 51 -1.69 18.14 -7.52
N LEU A 52 -0.68 18.33 -6.67
CA LEU A 52 0.05 19.58 -6.52
C LEU A 52 0.76 19.97 -7.83
N PHE A 53 1.48 19.04 -8.46
CA PHE A 53 2.14 19.32 -9.74
C PHE A 53 1.15 19.60 -10.87
N TRP A 54 0.00 18.92 -10.87
CA TRP A 54 -1.07 19.20 -11.81
C TRP A 54 -1.61 20.64 -11.63
N LEU A 55 -1.83 21.07 -10.39
CA LEU A 55 -2.27 22.44 -10.09
C LEU A 55 -1.22 23.50 -10.48
N LEU A 56 0.07 23.23 -10.28
CA LEU A 56 1.14 24.11 -10.75
C LEU A 56 1.12 24.24 -12.28
N GLY A 57 0.97 23.13 -13.00
CA GLY A 57 0.81 23.13 -14.45
C GLY A 57 -0.41 23.94 -14.91
N LEU A 58 -1.56 23.75 -14.25
CA LEU A 58 -2.76 24.53 -14.51
C LEU A 58 -2.55 26.03 -14.25
N GLY A 59 -1.94 26.39 -13.12
CA GLY A 59 -1.66 27.77 -12.75
C GLY A 59 -0.75 28.47 -13.76
N THR A 60 0.33 27.80 -14.19
CA THR A 60 1.23 28.35 -15.22
C THR A 60 0.54 28.54 -16.57
N ALA A 61 -0.31 27.59 -16.99
CA ALA A 61 -1.09 27.71 -18.21
C ALA A 61 -2.06 28.90 -18.18
N ILE A 62 -2.76 29.10 -17.05
CA ILE A 62 -3.66 30.24 -16.85
C ILE A 62 -2.88 31.55 -16.87
N ALA A 63 -1.76 31.64 -16.15
CA ALA A 63 -0.91 32.83 -16.10
C ALA A 63 -0.41 33.22 -17.51
N LEU A 64 0.08 32.25 -18.29
CA LEU A 64 0.51 32.49 -19.68
C LEU A 64 -0.64 32.95 -20.58
N ALA A 65 -1.84 32.39 -20.40
CA ALA A 65 -3.01 32.79 -21.17
C ALA A 65 -3.47 34.22 -20.84
N MET A 66 -3.32 34.67 -19.59
CA MET A 66 -3.59 36.06 -19.21
C MET A 66 -2.57 37.03 -19.81
N ILE A 67 -1.28 36.68 -19.76
CA ILE A 67 -0.21 37.53 -20.32
C ILE A 67 -0.35 37.68 -21.84
N ARG A 68 -0.67 36.61 -22.56
CA ARG A 68 -0.83 36.64 -24.03
C ARG A 68 -2.08 37.38 -24.52
N LYS A 69 -3.04 37.67 -23.63
CA LYS A 69 -4.27 38.40 -23.96
C LYS A 69 -4.17 39.91 -23.68
N LEU A 70 -3.07 40.37 -23.07
CA LEU A 70 -2.67 41.78 -22.93
C LEU A 70 -1.69 42.15 -24.05
#